data_AF-A0A0M3STZ6-F1
#
_entry.id   AF-A0A0M3STZ6-F1
#
_cell.length_a   1.000
_cell.length_b   1.000
_cell.length_c   1.000
_cell.angle_alpha   90.00
_cell.angle_beta   90.00
_cell.angle_gamma   90.00
#
_symmetry.space_group_name_H-M   'P 1'
#
loop_
_entity.id
_entity.type
_entity.pdbx_description
1 polymer ?
#
loop_
_entity_poly.entity_id
_entity_poly.type
_entity_poly.pdbx_seq_one_letter_code
_entity_poly.pdbx_strand_id
1 'polypeptide(L)'
;MKVSGTTILTRKTLVSRRFGSEAWRGLFRDVALANPWFRRPITASSLVPLPEFLAFHDELVRRFYPDGKDALFELGAESARWALVDGPLNRFVQDAEISSLVATVQNLWYRYFAETDSRSEAILSDAGVEFRVRDLPAWHPYLEHFVIGYTKEVLELYCANPIWTHRLTEGRGTAYGYLLTTDPVPRAPPSLKHTGAGHGPLVRPRRALTARELEVLRLVGAGKTNREIACVLRISEKTVQHHVAHAYDKLGVYSRAGATLWLAERGLLALPPAP
;
A
#
# COMPACT_ATOMS: atom_id res chain seq x y z
N MET A 1 19.06 -14.00 -7.39
CA MET A 1 17.90 -13.79 -6.49
C MET A 1 17.10 -15.08 -6.36
N LYS A 2 16.81 -15.50 -5.14
CA LYS A 2 15.89 -16.59 -4.81
C LYS A 2 14.81 -16.10 -3.84
N VAL A 3 13.61 -16.63 -3.95
CA VAL A 3 12.43 -16.25 -3.17
C VAL A 3 12.17 -17.30 -2.08
N SER A 4 11.92 -16.86 -0.85
CA SER A 4 11.58 -17.75 0.27
C SER A 4 10.31 -18.54 -0.02
N GLY A 5 10.32 -19.84 0.23
CA GLY A 5 9.16 -20.72 0.08
C GLY A 5 7.97 -20.34 0.98
N THR A 6 8.21 -19.54 2.03
CA THR A 6 7.15 -18.90 2.82
C THR A 6 6.18 -18.12 1.92
N THR A 7 6.67 -17.49 0.84
CA THR A 7 5.82 -16.78 -0.11
C THR A 7 4.77 -17.70 -0.75
N ILE A 8 5.16 -18.88 -1.22
CA ILE A 8 4.25 -19.88 -1.80
C ILE A 8 3.28 -20.42 -0.75
N LEU A 9 3.76 -20.68 0.47
CA LEU A 9 2.92 -21.17 1.56
C LEU A 9 1.86 -20.14 1.99
N THR A 10 2.18 -18.85 1.99
CA THR A 10 1.18 -17.77 2.16
C THR A 10 0.12 -17.83 1.06
N ARG A 11 0.54 -17.97 -0.20
CA ARG A 11 -0.39 -18.07 -1.35
C ARG A 11 -1.30 -19.28 -1.24
N LYS A 12 -0.76 -20.42 -0.82
CA LYS A 12 -1.55 -21.62 -0.48
C LYS A 12 -2.65 -21.29 0.51
N THR A 13 -2.32 -20.61 1.61
CA THR A 13 -3.30 -20.25 2.63
C THR A 13 -4.35 -19.30 2.09
N LEU A 14 -3.96 -18.21 1.42
CA LEU A 14 -4.91 -17.22 0.88
C LEU A 14 -5.85 -17.85 -0.15
N VAL A 15 -5.30 -18.57 -1.13
CA VAL A 15 -6.10 -19.24 -2.17
C VAL A 15 -7.01 -20.29 -1.55
N SER A 16 -6.51 -21.10 -0.60
CA SER A 16 -7.34 -22.15 0.03
C SER A 16 -8.47 -21.56 0.87
N ARG A 17 -8.23 -20.44 1.57
CA ARG A 17 -9.26 -19.73 2.36
C ARG A 17 -10.33 -19.12 1.45
N ARG A 18 -9.93 -18.53 0.33
CA ARG A 18 -10.83 -17.77 -0.55
C ARG A 18 -11.54 -18.61 -1.61
N PHE A 19 -10.85 -19.59 -2.20
CA PHE A 19 -11.32 -20.37 -3.35
C PHE A 19 -11.39 -21.87 -3.06
N GLY A 20 -11.05 -22.29 -1.84
CA GLY A 20 -11.07 -23.70 -1.43
C GLY A 20 -9.78 -24.45 -1.70
N SER A 21 -9.56 -25.52 -0.93
CA SER A 21 -8.33 -26.33 -1.01
C SER A 21 -8.17 -27.05 -2.36
N GLU A 22 -9.27 -27.33 -3.05
CA GLU A 22 -9.23 -27.95 -4.39
C GLU A 22 -8.69 -27.00 -5.45
N ALA A 23 -9.05 -25.71 -5.39
CA ALA A 23 -8.52 -24.70 -6.29
C ALA A 23 -6.99 -24.59 -6.18
N TRP A 24 -6.46 -24.59 -4.94
CA TRP A 24 -5.02 -24.65 -4.71
C TRP A 24 -4.38 -25.93 -5.29
N ARG A 25 -4.97 -27.11 -5.03
CA ARG A 25 -4.46 -28.39 -5.56
C ARG A 25 -4.43 -28.38 -7.09
N GLY A 26 -5.47 -27.83 -7.72
CA GLY A 26 -5.55 -27.69 -9.18
C GLY A 26 -4.45 -26.78 -9.74
N LEU A 27 -4.28 -25.58 -9.19
CA LEU A 27 -3.18 -24.67 -9.55
C LEU A 27 -1.83 -25.38 -9.42
N PHE A 28 -1.55 -25.95 -8.25
CA PHE A 28 -0.22 -26.47 -7.94
C PHE A 28 0.11 -27.71 -8.78
N ARG A 29 -0.88 -28.56 -9.08
CA ARG A 29 -0.71 -29.68 -10.02
C ARG A 29 -0.25 -29.18 -11.39
N ASP A 30 -0.93 -28.19 -11.94
CA ASP A 30 -0.64 -27.70 -13.29
C ASP A 30 0.72 -26.98 -13.34
N VAL A 31 1.06 -26.23 -12.29
CA VAL A 31 2.40 -25.63 -12.12
C VAL A 31 3.50 -26.70 -12.04
N ALA A 32 3.28 -27.80 -11.31
CA ALA A 32 4.26 -28.89 -11.20
C ALA A 32 4.38 -29.74 -12.48
N LEU A 33 3.33 -29.78 -13.32
CA LEU A 33 3.38 -30.37 -14.65
C LEU A 33 4.24 -29.50 -15.59
N ALA A 34 3.97 -28.18 -15.62
CA ALA A 34 4.65 -27.23 -16.49
C ALA A 34 6.12 -26.96 -16.07
N ASN A 35 6.42 -27.03 -14.78
CA ASN A 35 7.74 -26.74 -14.25
C ASN A 35 8.18 -27.83 -13.26
N PRO A 36 9.15 -28.69 -13.64
CA PRO A 36 9.67 -29.77 -12.79
C PRO A 36 10.21 -29.30 -11.44
N TRP A 37 10.61 -28.03 -11.32
CA TRP A 37 11.09 -27.46 -10.07
C TRP A 37 10.03 -27.60 -8.96
N PHE A 38 8.74 -27.46 -9.26
CA PHE A 38 7.65 -27.53 -8.28
C PHE A 38 7.19 -28.96 -7.95
N ARG A 39 7.82 -29.99 -8.51
CA ARG A 39 7.56 -31.39 -8.11
C ARG A 39 8.17 -31.73 -6.75
N ARG A 40 9.11 -30.90 -6.27
CA ARG A 40 9.72 -31.02 -4.94
C ARG A 40 8.79 -30.47 -3.85
N PRO A 41 8.84 -31.01 -2.61
CA PRO A 41 8.15 -30.40 -1.48
C PRO A 41 8.60 -28.95 -1.24
N ILE A 42 7.66 -28.05 -0.99
CA ILE A 42 7.93 -26.64 -0.66
C ILE A 42 7.81 -26.43 0.84
N THR A 43 8.87 -25.92 1.46
CA THR A 43 8.95 -25.59 2.88
C THR A 43 9.23 -24.09 3.06
N ALA A 44 9.09 -23.57 4.29
CA ALA A 44 9.41 -22.17 4.60
C ALA A 44 10.87 -21.80 4.30
N SER A 45 11.79 -22.77 4.40
CA SER A 45 13.22 -22.62 4.12
C SER A 45 13.61 -22.88 2.66
N SER A 46 12.68 -23.29 1.80
CA SER A 46 12.96 -23.47 0.38
C SER A 46 13.38 -22.13 -0.25
N LEU A 47 14.37 -22.17 -1.13
CA LEU A 47 14.82 -21.00 -1.90
C LEU A 47 14.49 -21.23 -3.38
N VAL A 48 13.40 -20.63 -3.83
CA VAL A 48 12.86 -20.76 -5.18
C VAL A 48 13.61 -19.81 -6.11
N PRO A 49 14.25 -20.25 -7.20
CA PRO A 49 14.85 -19.30 -8.11
C PRO A 49 13.77 -18.39 -8.72
N LEU A 50 14.16 -17.12 -8.94
CA LEU A 50 13.21 -16.06 -9.25
C LEU A 50 12.35 -16.38 -10.49
N PRO A 51 12.88 -16.85 -11.63
CA PRO A 51 12.06 -17.14 -12.81
C PRO A 51 10.95 -18.17 -12.53
N GLU A 52 11.23 -19.22 -11.77
CA GLU A 52 10.28 -20.24 -11.39
C GLU A 52 9.20 -19.68 -10.47
N PHE A 53 9.59 -18.86 -9.50
CA PHE A 53 8.64 -18.19 -8.63
C PHE A 53 7.71 -17.24 -9.41
N LEU A 54 8.25 -16.44 -10.33
CA LEU A 54 7.47 -15.48 -11.12
C LEU A 54 6.47 -16.21 -12.02
N ALA A 55 6.89 -17.30 -12.69
CA ALA A 55 5.99 -18.13 -13.50
C ALA A 55 4.84 -18.74 -12.67
N PHE A 56 5.11 -19.22 -11.46
CA PHE A 56 4.07 -19.65 -10.53
C PHE A 56 3.13 -18.51 -10.15
N HIS A 57 3.68 -17.33 -9.85
CA HIS A 57 2.90 -16.18 -9.41
C HIS A 57 1.99 -15.65 -10.52
N ASP A 58 2.48 -15.60 -11.75
CA ASP A 58 1.71 -15.18 -12.92
C ASP A 58 0.53 -16.13 -13.15
N GLU A 59 0.76 -17.43 -13.06
CA GLU A 59 -0.31 -18.41 -13.22
C GLU A 59 -1.36 -18.31 -12.09
N LEU A 60 -0.92 -18.06 -10.85
CA LEU A 60 -1.82 -17.81 -9.72
C LEU A 60 -2.67 -16.56 -9.95
N VAL A 61 -2.05 -15.46 -10.36
CA VAL A 61 -2.75 -14.18 -10.61
C VAL A 61 -3.72 -14.34 -11.76
N ARG A 62 -3.29 -14.96 -12.87
CA ARG A 62 -4.14 -15.24 -14.04
C ARG A 62 -5.40 -16.02 -13.68
N ARG A 63 -5.32 -16.97 -12.74
CA ARG A 63 -6.48 -17.80 -12.34
C ARG A 63 -7.41 -17.12 -11.33
N PHE A 64 -6.85 -16.38 -10.37
CA PHE A 64 -7.59 -15.98 -9.18
C PHE A 64 -7.75 -14.46 -9.01
N TYR A 65 -7.01 -13.67 -9.79
CA TYR A 65 -6.89 -12.21 -9.67
C TYR A 65 -6.83 -11.55 -11.06
N PRO A 66 -7.91 -11.63 -11.88
CA PRO A 66 -7.88 -11.22 -13.28
C PRO A 66 -7.83 -9.69 -13.50
N ASP A 67 -8.07 -8.86 -12.48
CA ASP A 67 -8.23 -7.40 -12.60
C ASP A 67 -6.91 -6.61 -12.76
N GLY A 68 -5.85 -7.24 -13.28
CA GLY A 68 -4.61 -6.57 -13.66
C GLY A 68 -3.82 -5.97 -12.48
N LYS A 69 -3.29 -4.74 -12.66
CA LYS A 69 -2.37 -4.08 -11.71
C LYS A 69 -2.96 -3.91 -10.31
N ASP A 70 -4.24 -3.55 -10.21
CA ASP A 70 -4.89 -3.28 -8.93
C ASP A 70 -4.99 -4.56 -8.09
N ALA A 71 -5.22 -5.70 -8.75
CA ALA A 71 -5.27 -7.01 -8.09
C ALA A 71 -3.92 -7.41 -7.46
N LEU A 72 -2.78 -6.97 -8.02
CA LEU A 72 -1.46 -7.20 -7.42
C LEU A 72 -1.22 -6.35 -6.18
N PHE A 73 -1.65 -5.08 -6.17
CA PHE A 73 -1.59 -4.25 -4.97
C PHE A 73 -2.44 -4.86 -3.85
N GLU A 74 -3.67 -5.27 -4.17
CA GLU A 74 -4.58 -5.89 -3.20
C GLU A 74 -4.04 -7.22 -2.68
N LEU A 75 -3.51 -8.08 -3.55
CA LEU A 75 -2.91 -9.35 -3.15
C LEU A 75 -1.66 -9.14 -2.28
N GLY A 76 -0.86 -8.11 -2.57
CA GLY A 76 0.26 -7.69 -1.73
C GLY A 76 -0.20 -7.29 -0.33
N ALA A 77 -1.23 -6.45 -0.26
CA ALA A 77 -1.85 -6.02 0.99
C ALA A 77 -2.47 -7.19 1.78
N GLU A 78 -3.25 -8.06 1.13
CA GLU A 78 -3.81 -9.26 1.77
C GLU A 78 -2.71 -10.19 2.32
N SER A 79 -1.61 -10.33 1.57
CA SER A 79 -0.44 -11.09 2.00
C SER A 79 0.24 -10.49 3.22
N ALA A 80 0.37 -9.16 3.30
CA ALA A 80 0.93 -8.47 4.46
C ALA A 80 0.05 -8.66 5.71
N ARG A 81 -1.26 -8.38 5.59
CA ARG A 81 -2.23 -8.61 6.68
C ARG A 81 -2.13 -10.01 7.23
N TRP A 82 -2.18 -11.01 6.35
CA TRP A 82 -2.09 -12.39 6.81
C TRP A 82 -0.73 -12.66 7.46
N ALA A 83 0.39 -12.30 6.81
CA ALA A 83 1.73 -12.63 7.29
C ALA A 83 2.04 -12.00 8.66
N LEU A 84 1.59 -10.76 8.89
CA LEU A 84 1.90 -9.94 10.06
C LEU A 84 0.88 -10.04 11.19
N VAL A 85 -0.30 -10.60 10.95
CA VAL A 85 -1.32 -10.81 11.98
C VAL A 85 -1.42 -12.28 12.38
N ASP A 86 -1.70 -13.15 11.42
CA ASP A 86 -1.95 -14.58 11.64
C ASP A 86 -0.74 -15.47 11.28
N GLY A 87 0.19 -14.92 10.51
CA GLY A 87 1.20 -15.66 9.79
C GLY A 87 2.56 -15.70 10.48
N PRO A 88 3.59 -16.15 9.75
CA PRO A 88 4.92 -16.39 10.31
C PRO A 88 5.67 -15.11 10.72
N LEU A 89 5.17 -13.93 10.34
CA LEU A 89 5.76 -12.63 10.67
C LEU A 89 4.95 -11.88 11.74
N ASN A 90 4.06 -12.55 12.47
CA ASN A 90 3.21 -11.90 13.49
C ASN A 90 3.95 -11.27 14.69
N ARG A 91 5.23 -11.58 14.83
CA ARG A 91 6.14 -10.96 15.80
C ARG A 91 7.30 -10.23 15.11
N PHE A 92 7.15 -9.91 13.83
CA PHE A 92 8.21 -9.23 13.09
C PHE A 92 8.25 -7.74 13.42
N VAL A 93 7.07 -7.11 13.53
CA VAL A 93 6.93 -5.74 14.00
C VAL A 93 6.88 -5.76 15.52
N GLN A 94 7.88 -5.13 16.15
CA GLN A 94 7.99 -5.04 17.61
C GLN A 94 7.56 -3.68 18.14
N ASP A 95 7.72 -2.64 17.31
CA ASP A 95 7.43 -1.26 17.65
C ASP A 95 6.70 -0.60 16.47
N ALA A 96 5.62 0.10 16.80
CA ALA A 96 4.77 0.79 15.84
C ALA A 96 5.22 2.23 15.57
N GLU A 97 6.28 2.71 16.24
CA GLU A 97 6.91 3.99 15.91
C GLU A 97 7.37 4.02 14.44
N ILE A 98 7.06 5.13 13.76
CA ILE A 98 7.25 5.25 12.31
C ILE A 98 8.71 5.03 11.89
N SER A 99 9.67 5.49 12.70
CA SER A 99 11.10 5.29 12.47
C SER A 99 11.50 3.81 12.51
N SER A 100 10.92 3.03 13.44
CA SER A 100 11.14 1.58 13.55
C SER A 100 10.47 0.82 12.40
N LEU A 101 9.28 1.24 11.98
CA LEU A 101 8.59 0.65 10.83
C LEU A 101 9.32 0.88 9.50
N VAL A 102 9.92 2.05 9.31
CA VAL A 102 10.73 2.34 8.12
C VAL A 102 11.89 1.35 8.00
N ALA A 103 12.60 1.11 9.10
CA ALA A 103 13.64 0.08 9.14
C ALA A 103 13.07 -1.34 8.91
N THR A 104 11.89 -1.63 9.46
CA THR A 104 11.20 -2.91 9.27
C THR A 104 10.86 -3.17 7.80
N VAL A 105 10.24 -2.19 7.14
CA VAL A 105 9.87 -2.24 5.71
C VAL A 105 11.11 -2.47 4.84
N GLN A 106 12.19 -1.76 5.13
CA GLN A 106 13.46 -1.95 4.44
C GLN A 106 13.97 -3.40 4.57
N ASN A 107 13.93 -3.95 5.78
CA ASN A 107 14.48 -5.27 6.10
C ASN A 107 13.60 -6.45 5.67
N LEU A 108 12.29 -6.25 5.50
CA LEU A 108 11.36 -7.28 5.01
C LEU A 108 11.78 -7.82 3.64
N TRP A 109 12.37 -6.99 2.80
CA TRP A 109 12.89 -7.40 1.50
C TRP A 109 13.81 -8.62 1.61
N TYR A 110 14.78 -8.58 2.51
CA TYR A 110 15.77 -9.66 2.69
C TYR A 110 15.21 -10.89 3.43
N ARG A 111 14.00 -10.81 4.00
CA ARG A 111 13.28 -11.99 4.51
C ARG A 111 12.65 -12.81 3.40
N TYR A 112 12.25 -12.15 2.32
CA TYR A 112 11.58 -12.80 1.19
C TYR A 112 12.52 -13.07 0.02
N PHE A 113 13.58 -12.28 -0.16
CA PHE A 113 14.53 -12.40 -1.25
C PHE A 113 15.94 -12.67 -0.73
N ALA A 114 16.44 -13.87 -0.98
CA ALA A 114 17.80 -14.30 -0.67
C ALA A 114 18.68 -14.29 -1.94
N GLU A 115 20.00 -14.40 -1.75
CA GLU A 115 20.99 -14.48 -2.85
C GLU A 115 20.73 -13.41 -3.93
N THR A 116 20.59 -12.15 -3.49
CA THR A 116 20.20 -11.04 -4.35
C THR A 116 21.16 -9.87 -4.22
N ASP A 117 21.50 -9.26 -5.36
CA ASP A 117 22.25 -8.00 -5.42
C ASP A 117 21.33 -6.77 -5.31
N SER A 118 20.02 -7.00 -5.37
CA SER A 118 19.02 -5.93 -5.25
C SER A 118 19.10 -5.25 -3.89
N ARG A 119 18.98 -3.93 -3.87
CA ARG A 119 18.99 -3.13 -2.64
C ARG A 119 17.62 -2.54 -2.37
N SER A 120 17.13 -2.74 -1.15
CA SER A 120 15.91 -2.13 -0.60
C SER A 120 16.30 -1.01 0.35
N GLU A 121 15.66 0.15 0.21
CA GLU A 121 15.88 1.35 1.02
C GLU A 121 14.53 1.97 1.41
N ALA A 122 14.42 2.45 2.65
CA ALA A 122 13.27 3.22 3.10
C ALA A 122 13.77 4.46 3.87
N ILE A 123 13.28 5.64 3.50
CA ILE A 123 13.70 6.92 4.09
C ILE A 123 12.46 7.66 4.58
N LEU A 124 12.45 8.04 5.85
CA LEU A 124 11.42 8.92 6.40
C LEU A 124 11.76 10.38 6.05
N SER A 125 10.76 11.10 5.56
CA SER A 125 10.81 12.53 5.26
C SER A 125 9.53 13.20 5.71
N ASP A 126 9.49 14.54 5.66
CA ASP A 126 8.27 15.31 5.95
C ASP A 126 7.12 14.98 4.98
N ALA A 127 7.42 14.51 3.77
CA ALA A 127 6.41 14.14 2.77
C ALA A 127 5.84 12.73 2.98
N GLY A 128 6.47 11.91 3.83
CA GLY A 128 6.14 10.50 4.04
C GLY A 128 7.37 9.59 3.95
N VAL A 129 7.13 8.31 3.68
CA VAL A 129 8.17 7.28 3.55
C VAL A 129 8.49 7.08 2.08
N GLU A 130 9.72 7.40 1.68
CA GLU A 130 10.23 7.03 0.37
C GLU A 130 10.79 5.61 0.42
N PHE A 131 10.17 4.69 -0.30
CA PHE A 131 10.63 3.32 -0.47
C PHE A 131 11.22 3.13 -1.86
N ARG A 132 12.42 2.56 -1.95
CA ARG A 132 13.14 2.36 -3.20
C ARG A 132 13.72 0.96 -3.27
N VAL A 133 13.65 0.38 -4.46
CA VAL A 133 14.37 -0.86 -4.79
C VAL A 133 15.24 -0.64 -6.02
N ARG A 134 16.48 -1.07 -5.95
CA ARG A 134 17.50 -0.94 -6.99
C ARG A 134 18.17 -2.28 -7.28
N ASP A 135 18.89 -2.35 -8.40
CA ASP A 135 19.69 -3.52 -8.79
C ASP A 135 18.87 -4.81 -8.89
N LEU A 136 17.61 -4.71 -9.33
CA LEU A 136 16.78 -5.87 -9.63
C LEU A 136 17.35 -6.62 -10.84
N PRO A 137 17.33 -7.97 -10.84
CA PRO A 137 17.78 -8.74 -11.98
C PRO A 137 16.90 -8.53 -13.23
N ALA A 138 15.61 -8.25 -13.04
CA ALA A 138 14.67 -7.91 -14.08
C ALA A 138 13.46 -7.19 -13.47
N TRP A 139 12.75 -6.43 -14.30
CA TRP A 139 11.45 -5.90 -13.91
C TRP A 139 10.39 -7.01 -13.90
N HIS A 140 9.50 -6.98 -12.91
CA HIS A 140 8.30 -7.80 -12.92
C HIS A 140 7.18 -7.14 -12.10
N PRO A 141 5.89 -7.20 -12.52
CA PRO A 141 4.77 -6.64 -11.74
C PRO A 141 4.70 -7.13 -10.30
N TYR A 142 5.08 -8.39 -10.05
CA TYR A 142 5.25 -8.92 -8.69
C TYR A 142 6.30 -8.15 -7.87
N LEU A 143 7.47 -7.89 -8.45
CA LEU A 143 8.57 -7.25 -7.74
C LEU A 143 8.27 -5.80 -7.42
N GLU A 144 7.38 -5.14 -8.17
CA GLU A 144 6.99 -3.76 -7.93
C GLU A 144 5.60 -3.66 -7.27
N HIS A 145 4.53 -3.93 -8.00
CA HIS A 145 3.16 -3.63 -7.55
C HIS A 145 2.73 -4.46 -6.34
N PHE A 146 3.05 -5.76 -6.31
CA PHE A 146 2.76 -6.59 -5.14
C PHE A 146 3.59 -6.15 -3.93
N VAL A 147 4.90 -5.85 -4.11
CA VAL A 147 5.76 -5.41 -3.01
C VAL A 147 5.31 -4.07 -2.45
N ILE A 148 4.88 -3.13 -3.29
CA ILE A 148 4.34 -1.86 -2.82
C ILE A 148 2.99 -2.04 -2.13
N GLY A 149 2.11 -2.90 -2.64
CA GLY A 149 0.87 -3.26 -1.94
C GLY A 149 1.13 -3.82 -0.54
N TYR A 150 2.12 -4.72 -0.42
CA TYR A 150 2.56 -5.26 0.85
C TYR A 150 3.12 -4.17 1.77
N THR A 151 4.03 -3.34 1.27
CA THR A 151 4.73 -2.28 2.03
C THR A 151 3.75 -1.22 2.54
N LYS A 152 2.84 -0.77 1.66
CA LYS A 152 1.73 0.11 2.00
C LYS A 152 0.93 -0.45 3.18
N GLU A 153 0.57 -1.72 3.10
CA GLU A 153 -0.24 -2.34 4.13
C GLU A 153 0.50 -2.47 5.47
N VAL A 154 1.82 -2.69 5.47
CA VAL A 154 2.61 -2.64 6.72
C VAL A 154 2.45 -1.27 7.39
N LEU A 155 2.60 -0.18 6.65
CA LEU A 155 2.42 1.16 7.20
C LEU A 155 0.97 1.38 7.66
N GLU A 156 -0.01 0.85 6.92
CA GLU A 156 -1.42 0.99 7.28
C GLU A 156 -1.82 0.22 8.54
N LEU A 157 -1.23 -0.95 8.75
CA LEU A 157 -1.52 -1.79 9.91
C LEU A 157 -1.04 -1.18 11.23
N TYR A 158 0.08 -0.45 11.20
CA TYR A 158 0.79 -0.07 12.43
C TYR A 158 0.88 1.44 12.66
N CYS A 159 0.83 2.27 11.62
CA CYS A 159 1.16 3.69 11.75
C CYS A 159 0.06 4.65 11.27
N ALA A 160 -0.69 4.29 10.23
CA ALA A 160 -1.51 5.26 9.51
C ALA A 160 -2.77 4.66 8.87
N ASN A 161 -3.83 5.44 8.72
CA ASN A 161 -4.91 5.07 7.81
C ASN A 161 -5.59 6.31 7.25
N PRO A 162 -5.60 6.55 5.91
CA PRO A 162 -5.05 5.74 4.80
C PRO A 162 -3.58 6.07 4.44
N ILE A 163 -2.92 5.18 3.69
CA ILE A 163 -1.66 5.46 2.98
C ILE A 163 -1.90 5.50 1.47
N TRP A 164 -1.37 6.52 0.79
CA TRP A 164 -1.35 6.63 -0.66
C TRP A 164 0.05 6.30 -1.19
N THR A 165 0.11 5.82 -2.44
CA THR A 165 1.37 5.40 -3.08
C THR A 165 1.61 6.21 -4.34
N HIS A 166 2.79 6.82 -4.44
CA HIS A 166 3.18 7.67 -5.56
C HIS A 166 4.47 7.19 -6.14
N ARG A 167 4.39 6.65 -7.35
CA ARG A 167 5.57 6.18 -8.06
C ARG A 167 6.48 7.37 -8.36
N LEU A 168 7.67 7.35 -7.77
CA LEU A 168 8.73 8.28 -8.08
C LEU A 168 9.31 7.89 -9.44
N THR A 169 9.54 8.86 -10.31
CA THR A 169 10.11 8.60 -11.63
C THR A 169 11.58 8.22 -11.46
N GLU A 170 11.89 6.93 -11.45
CA GLU A 170 13.26 6.44 -11.67
C GLU A 170 13.26 4.93 -11.99
N GLY A 171 14.07 4.55 -12.99
CA GLY A 171 14.47 3.15 -13.24
C GLY A 171 14.07 2.56 -14.59
N ARG A 172 15.08 2.20 -15.40
CA ARG A 172 14.92 1.33 -16.58
C ARG A 172 14.74 -0.12 -16.13
N GLY A 173 13.54 -0.51 -15.72
CA GLY A 173 13.17 -1.91 -15.41
C GLY A 173 13.85 -2.55 -14.18
N THR A 174 15.07 -2.16 -13.81
CA THR A 174 15.83 -2.77 -12.71
C THR A 174 15.75 -1.98 -11.40
N ALA A 175 14.97 -0.90 -11.37
CA ALA A 175 14.75 -0.10 -10.19
C ALA A 175 13.35 0.53 -10.21
N TYR A 176 12.83 0.84 -9.02
CA TYR A 176 11.62 1.64 -8.84
C TYR A 176 11.67 2.37 -7.49
N GLY A 177 10.90 3.45 -7.37
CA GLY A 177 10.72 4.19 -6.13
C GLY A 177 9.28 4.60 -5.92
N TYR A 178 8.84 4.65 -4.68
CA TYR A 178 7.51 5.09 -4.28
C TYR A 178 7.57 5.98 -3.05
N LEU A 179 6.83 7.08 -3.06
CA LEU A 179 6.47 7.82 -1.86
C LEU A 179 5.17 7.23 -1.29
N LEU A 180 5.24 6.75 -0.05
CA LEU A 180 4.11 6.29 0.76
C LEU A 180 3.77 7.37 1.78
N THR A 181 2.55 7.90 1.72
CA THR A 181 2.19 9.11 2.46
C THR A 181 0.76 9.03 2.99
N THR A 182 0.47 9.74 4.07
CA THR A 182 -0.89 9.91 4.62
C THR A 182 -1.64 11.10 4.01
N ASP A 183 -1.07 11.71 2.98
CA ASP A 183 -1.77 12.67 2.14
C ASP A 183 -2.05 12.03 0.77
N PRO A 184 -3.30 12.03 0.26
CA PRO A 184 -3.52 11.70 -1.13
C PRO A 184 -2.66 12.60 -2.05
N VAL A 185 -1.99 12.05 -3.07
CA VAL A 185 -1.41 12.92 -4.11
C VAL A 185 -2.41 13.10 -5.27
N PRO A 186 -2.42 14.29 -5.88
CA PRO A 186 -3.20 14.60 -7.08
C PRO A 186 -2.96 13.58 -8.21
N ARG A 187 -4.05 13.14 -8.86
CA ARG A 187 -3.94 12.66 -10.24
C ARG A 187 -3.34 13.80 -11.06
N ALA A 188 -2.25 13.56 -11.79
CA ALA A 188 -1.78 14.51 -12.78
C ALA A 188 -2.95 14.87 -13.71
N PRO A 189 -3.34 16.14 -13.86
CA PRO A 189 -4.20 16.51 -14.97
C PRO A 189 -3.45 16.18 -16.27
N PRO A 190 -4.16 15.76 -17.34
CA PRO A 190 -3.51 15.60 -18.64
C PRO A 190 -2.78 16.91 -18.96
N SER A 191 -1.51 16.78 -19.27
CA SER A 191 -0.53 17.84 -19.48
C SER A 191 -1.13 19.09 -20.14
N LEU A 192 -1.22 20.17 -19.36
CA LEU A 192 -1.36 21.52 -19.90
C LEU A 192 0.00 22.18 -19.81
N LYS A 193 0.65 22.29 -20.98
CA LYS A 193 1.63 23.35 -21.21
C LYS A 193 0.92 24.67 -20.88
N HIS A 194 1.52 25.51 -20.03
CA HIS A 194 1.68 26.96 -20.21
C HIS A 194 2.19 27.63 -18.91
N THR A 195 3.44 28.09 -19.01
CA THR A 195 4.05 29.33 -18.49
C THR A 195 3.21 30.30 -17.64
N GLY A 196 3.82 30.82 -16.56
CA GLY A 196 3.59 32.18 -16.05
C GLY A 196 3.20 32.28 -14.58
N ALA A 197 3.94 33.11 -13.83
CA ALA A 197 3.68 33.46 -12.43
C ALA A 197 2.28 34.08 -12.22
N GLY A 198 1.62 33.72 -11.12
CA GLY A 198 0.38 34.34 -10.67
C GLY A 198 -0.27 33.53 -9.55
N HIS A 199 -0.67 34.20 -8.46
CA HIS A 199 -1.48 33.61 -7.39
C HIS A 199 -2.70 32.89 -8.00
N GLY A 200 -2.76 31.56 -7.85
CA GLY A 200 -3.81 30.75 -8.46
C GLY A 200 -5.15 30.88 -7.73
N PRO A 201 -6.28 31.02 -8.44
CA PRO A 201 -7.59 31.24 -7.84
C PRO A 201 -8.16 29.98 -7.18
N LEU A 202 -8.90 30.20 -6.09
CA LEU A 202 -9.62 29.23 -5.28
C LEU A 202 -10.51 28.30 -6.12
N VAL A 203 -10.27 26.98 -6.03
CA VAL A 203 -11.15 25.97 -6.62
C VAL A 203 -12.47 25.98 -5.85
N ARG A 204 -13.56 26.34 -6.54
CA ARG A 204 -14.92 26.27 -5.99
C ARG A 204 -15.32 24.79 -5.79
N PRO A 205 -16.01 24.43 -4.68
CA PRO A 205 -16.47 23.06 -4.45
C PRO A 205 -17.32 22.59 -5.62
N ARG A 206 -17.02 21.41 -6.18
CA ARG A 206 -17.78 20.85 -7.30
C ARG A 206 -19.18 20.38 -6.87
N ARG A 207 -19.37 20.13 -5.56
CA ARG A 207 -20.65 19.75 -4.91
C ARG A 207 -20.67 20.17 -3.43
N ALA A 208 -21.85 20.34 -2.84
CA ALA A 208 -22.00 20.64 -1.42
C ALA A 208 -21.66 19.41 -0.54
N LEU A 209 -20.98 19.65 0.58
CA LEU A 209 -20.71 18.64 1.60
C LEU A 209 -22.00 18.27 2.35
N THR A 210 -22.14 17.00 2.69
CA THR A 210 -23.15 16.54 3.66
C THR A 210 -22.74 16.97 5.07
N ALA A 211 -23.72 17.01 5.99
CA ALA A 211 -23.46 17.31 7.41
C ALA A 211 -22.39 16.38 8.01
N ARG A 212 -22.44 15.09 7.66
CA ARG A 212 -21.50 14.08 8.17
C ARG A 212 -20.09 14.25 7.60
N GLU A 213 -19.96 14.58 6.32
CA GLU A 213 -18.66 14.88 5.71
C GLU A 213 -18.03 16.15 6.31
N LEU A 214 -18.84 17.19 6.59
CA LEU A 214 -18.36 18.41 7.24
C LEU A 214 -17.93 18.16 8.70
N GLU A 215 -18.68 17.35 9.44
CA GLU A 215 -18.36 16.95 10.81
C GLU A 215 -17.03 16.19 10.87
N VAL A 216 -16.84 15.22 9.98
CA VAL A 216 -15.59 14.49 9.82
C VAL A 216 -14.45 15.44 9.45
N LEU A 217 -14.66 16.36 8.51
CA LEU A 217 -13.65 17.33 8.10
C LEU A 217 -13.22 18.27 9.23
N ARG A 218 -14.13 18.71 10.11
CA ARG A 218 -13.77 19.54 11.26
C ARG A 218 -12.85 18.80 12.22
N LEU A 219 -13.14 17.54 12.50
CA LEU A 219 -12.27 16.71 13.32
C LEU A 219 -10.93 16.45 12.63
N VAL A 220 -10.93 16.34 11.29
CA VAL A 220 -9.70 16.30 10.51
C VAL A 220 -8.86 17.55 10.71
N GLY A 221 -9.46 18.73 10.59
CA GLY A 221 -8.81 20.03 10.81
C GLY A 221 -8.34 20.25 12.25
N ALA A 222 -8.96 19.58 13.22
CA ALA A 222 -8.51 19.53 14.61
C ALA A 222 -7.38 18.51 14.88
N GLY A 223 -6.85 17.86 13.83
CA GLY A 223 -5.72 16.93 13.94
C GLY A 223 -6.09 15.49 14.33
N LYS A 224 -7.39 15.13 14.40
CA LYS A 224 -7.82 13.80 14.87
C LYS A 224 -7.65 12.68 13.84
N THR A 225 -6.97 11.60 14.20
CA THR A 225 -6.85 10.39 13.34
C THR A 225 -8.22 9.78 13.03
N ASN A 226 -8.33 9.00 11.95
CA ASN A 226 -9.61 8.35 11.58
C ASN A 226 -10.14 7.45 12.71
N ARG A 227 -9.26 6.83 13.48
CA ARG A 227 -9.59 6.04 14.67
C ARG A 227 -10.17 6.88 15.80
N GLU A 228 -9.56 8.04 16.09
CA GLU A 228 -10.12 8.97 17.07
C GLU A 228 -11.47 9.54 16.60
N ILE A 229 -11.59 9.87 15.31
CA ILE A 229 -12.85 10.32 14.72
C ILE A 229 -13.93 9.24 14.82
N ALA A 230 -13.58 7.99 14.55
CA ALA A 230 -14.48 6.84 14.67
C ALA A 230 -15.00 6.69 16.10
N CYS A 231 -14.12 6.87 17.09
CA CYS A 231 -14.47 6.87 18.50
C CYS A 231 -15.42 8.03 18.85
N VAL A 232 -15.08 9.26 18.45
CA VAL A 232 -15.87 10.47 18.69
C VAL A 232 -17.26 10.37 18.05
N LEU A 233 -17.33 9.85 16.82
CA LEU A 233 -18.55 9.78 16.02
C LEU A 233 -19.32 8.47 16.17
N ARG A 234 -18.82 7.56 17.01
CA ARG A 234 -19.37 6.21 17.29
C ARG A 234 -19.73 5.43 16.02
N ILE A 235 -18.85 5.48 15.03
CA ILE A 235 -18.95 4.75 13.77
C ILE A 235 -17.68 3.94 13.52
N SER A 236 -17.70 3.05 12.53
CA SER A 236 -16.49 2.31 12.15
C SER A 236 -15.45 3.25 11.53
N GLU A 237 -14.16 2.93 11.70
CA GLU A 237 -13.06 3.65 11.05
C GLU A 237 -13.19 3.63 9.52
N LYS A 238 -13.69 2.52 8.95
CA LYS A 238 -14.03 2.38 7.54
C LYS A 238 -15.13 3.36 7.09
N THR A 239 -16.11 3.63 7.94
CA THR A 239 -17.17 4.63 7.67
C THR A 239 -16.59 6.04 7.67
N VAL A 240 -15.70 6.36 8.60
CA VAL A 240 -14.97 7.65 8.62
C VAL A 240 -14.17 7.82 7.34
N GLN A 241 -13.44 6.78 6.92
CA GLN A 241 -12.66 6.78 5.70
C GLN A 241 -13.49 7.11 4.45
N HIS A 242 -14.68 6.50 4.31
CA HIS A 242 -15.59 6.84 3.22
C HIS A 242 -16.02 8.31 3.25
N HIS A 243 -16.35 8.84 4.44
CA HIS A 243 -16.70 10.25 4.56
C HIS A 243 -15.54 11.18 4.21
N VAL A 244 -14.31 10.90 4.64
CA VAL A 244 -13.12 11.69 4.27
C VAL A 244 -12.90 11.67 2.75
N ALA A 245 -12.94 10.49 2.13
CA ALA A 245 -12.72 10.35 0.69
C ALA A 245 -13.79 11.11 -0.13
N HIS A 246 -15.06 10.99 0.23
CA HIS A 246 -16.14 11.73 -0.43
C HIS A 246 -16.05 13.24 -0.18
N ALA A 247 -15.66 13.66 1.02
CA ALA A 247 -15.47 15.07 1.33
C ALA A 247 -14.36 15.68 0.47
N TYR A 248 -13.21 14.99 0.35
CA TYR A 248 -12.07 15.45 -0.44
C TYR A 248 -12.43 15.59 -1.93
N ASP A 249 -13.12 14.60 -2.49
CA ASP A 249 -13.60 14.63 -3.89
C ASP A 249 -14.52 15.83 -4.15
N LYS A 250 -15.45 16.13 -3.22
CA LYS A 250 -16.37 17.26 -3.33
C LYS A 250 -15.68 18.62 -3.23
N LEU A 251 -14.69 18.71 -2.35
CA LEU A 251 -13.91 19.93 -2.13
C LEU A 251 -12.85 20.17 -3.21
N GLY A 252 -12.48 19.14 -3.97
CA GLY A 252 -11.32 19.21 -4.88
C GLY A 252 -10.00 19.40 -4.12
N VAL A 253 -9.96 19.02 -2.84
CA VAL A 253 -8.74 18.99 -2.03
C VAL A 253 -8.21 17.57 -2.00
N TYR A 254 -6.88 17.45 -2.01
CA TYR A 254 -6.22 16.16 -2.13
C TYR A 254 -5.37 15.83 -0.93
N SER A 255 -5.27 16.67 0.09
CA SER A 255 -4.46 16.37 1.27
C SER A 255 -5.18 16.73 2.54
N ARG A 256 -4.76 16.11 3.64
CA ARG A 256 -5.26 16.46 4.98
C ARG A 256 -4.91 17.90 5.33
N ALA A 257 -3.70 18.33 4.95
CA ALA A 257 -3.28 19.72 5.01
C ALA A 257 -4.16 20.62 4.12
N GLY A 258 -4.49 20.20 2.89
CA GLY A 258 -5.35 20.96 1.97
C GLY A 258 -6.78 21.10 2.48
N ALA A 259 -7.34 20.06 3.09
CA ALA A 259 -8.62 20.11 3.76
C ALA A 259 -8.60 21.05 4.99
N THR A 260 -7.52 21.01 5.76
CA THR A 260 -7.29 21.90 6.92
C THR A 260 -7.18 23.36 6.47
N LEU A 261 -6.43 23.64 5.41
CA LEU A 261 -6.31 24.97 4.81
C LEU A 261 -7.65 25.45 4.23
N TRP A 262 -8.38 24.58 3.55
CA TRP A 262 -9.72 24.89 3.03
C TRP A 262 -10.69 25.30 4.14
N LEU A 263 -10.62 24.63 5.30
CA LEU A 263 -11.37 24.98 6.51
C LEU A 263 -10.87 26.31 7.10
N ALA A 264 -9.56 26.55 7.13
CA ALA A 264 -8.95 27.78 7.63
C ALA A 264 -9.44 29.01 6.85
N GLU A 265 -9.34 28.95 5.53
CA GLU A 265 -9.74 30.03 4.61
C GLU A 265 -11.23 30.39 4.72
N ARG A 266 -12.05 29.48 5.24
CA ARG A 266 -13.50 29.64 5.41
C ARG A 266 -13.92 29.89 6.85
N GLY A 267 -12.98 30.01 7.77
CA GLY A 267 -13.26 30.18 9.21
C GLY A 267 -14.00 28.97 9.81
N LEU A 268 -13.83 27.78 9.22
CA LEU A 268 -14.46 26.53 9.63
C LEU A 268 -13.54 25.64 10.48
N LEU A 269 -12.29 26.06 10.70
CA LEU A 269 -11.39 25.43 11.65
C LEU A 269 -11.89 25.70 13.07
N ALA A 270 -12.28 24.65 13.76
CA ALA A 270 -12.40 24.68 15.22
C ALA A 270 -10.99 24.46 15.78
N LEU A 271 -10.23 25.54 15.97
CA LEU A 271 -9.02 25.48 16.79
C LEU A 271 -9.46 25.16 18.23
N PRO A 272 -8.82 24.20 18.92
CA PRO A 272 -8.96 24.14 20.37
C PRO A 272 -8.52 25.49 20.96
N PRO A 273 -9.16 25.99 22.04
CA PRO A 273 -8.67 27.18 22.72
C PRO A 273 -7.20 26.97 23.08
N ALA A 274 -6.36 27.97 22.76
CA ALA A 274 -4.96 27.95 23.15
C ALA A 274 -4.84 27.80 24.68
N PRO A 275 -3.83 27.07 25.19
CA PRO A 275 -3.62 26.89 26.63
C PRO A 275 -3.34 28.21 27.35
#